data_AF-A0A4W5KQN4-F1
#
_entry.id   AF-A0A4W5KQN4-F1
#
_cell.length_a   1.000
_cell.length_b   1.000
_cell.length_c   1.000
_cell.angle_alpha   90.00
_cell.angle_beta   90.00
_cell.angle_gamma   90.00
#
_symmetry.space_group_name_H-M   'P 1'
#
loop_
_entity.id
_entity.type
_entity.pdbx_description
1 polymer ?
#
loop_
_entity_poly.entity_id
_entity_poly.type
_entity_poly.pdbx_seq_one_letter_code
_entity_poly.pdbx_strand_id
1 'polypeptide(L)'
;MYKREAFLDSICKDNVGEFLNFTKLHDTAEPFDLDEVLQELPKGQREALWARLVTLLCDQLAAFAPEHWDAGLKEDNDMEVEVSPDQTRTMSVLEGVTLVVTASVDVIEDGDTYNSLLECGNILNGVLPYLPASEMPLRLVIHGLCEAWWKKGLLGKEELGRTAFLVCLEKTLILKKPGAEIQRLWGFHEVLFTVDFASECSKELIDLLLQCFLSVNHIKNEDGKRLMVFLFSWNINFIRMIHGTIKNQLPYFANILTDHIAEIYCRAWKKASGVSLEQIESTCIQDFMQHAVLLHRTSPVHAKVRQILSYFHKRKGRHGLDEMLYRLYKPILWRALSAANSEVRANATLLFTEAFPIHNPNQSSEKMDETIQKQLDTLVVSQCIMTLNFQVIVLCL
;
A
#
# COMPACT_ATOMS: atom_id res chain seq x y z
N MET A 1 -4.22 -22.65 -40.48
CA MET A 1 -2.96 -23.44 -40.52
C MET A 1 -1.78 -22.60 -41.01
N TYR A 2 -1.72 -22.16 -42.28
CA TYR A 2 -0.55 -21.44 -42.83
C TYR A 2 -0.09 -20.21 -42.02
N LYS A 3 -1.03 -19.38 -41.54
CA LYS A 3 -0.70 -18.20 -40.70
C LYS A 3 -0.12 -18.57 -39.32
N ARG A 4 -0.58 -19.67 -38.71
CA ARG A 4 -0.12 -20.08 -37.36
C ARG A 4 1.31 -20.63 -37.42
N GLU A 5 1.58 -21.49 -38.40
CA GLU A 5 2.93 -22.01 -38.65
C GLU A 5 3.90 -20.88 -39.03
N ALA A 6 3.49 -19.99 -39.94
CA ALA A 6 4.30 -18.82 -40.29
C ALA A 6 4.61 -17.92 -39.09
N PHE A 7 3.65 -17.69 -38.19
CA PHE A 7 3.88 -16.94 -36.97
C PHE A 7 4.90 -17.65 -36.06
N LEU A 8 4.71 -18.95 -35.78
CA LEU A 8 5.64 -19.71 -34.95
C LEU A 8 7.06 -19.70 -35.51
N ASP A 9 7.21 -19.84 -36.84
CA ASP A 9 8.50 -19.89 -37.52
C ASP A 9 9.18 -18.51 -37.64
N SER A 10 8.42 -17.43 -37.49
CA SER A 10 8.98 -16.06 -37.44
C SER A 10 9.74 -15.79 -36.13
N ILE A 11 9.48 -16.56 -35.06
CA ILE A 11 10.04 -16.33 -33.72
C ILE A 11 11.45 -16.95 -33.64
N CYS A 12 12.41 -16.28 -34.28
CA CYS A 12 13.82 -16.62 -34.22
C CYS A 12 14.68 -15.38 -34.55
N LYS A 13 15.96 -15.42 -34.18
CA LYS A 13 16.91 -14.31 -34.40
C LYS A 13 17.08 -13.92 -35.88
N ASP A 14 16.87 -14.86 -36.80
CA ASP A 14 17.09 -14.67 -38.22
C ASP A 14 15.86 -14.02 -38.91
N ASN A 15 14.66 -14.16 -38.34
CA ASN A 15 13.39 -13.67 -38.91
C ASN A 15 12.71 -12.58 -38.06
N VAL A 16 13.47 -11.85 -37.25
CA VAL A 16 12.94 -10.80 -36.35
C VAL A 16 12.03 -9.80 -37.06
N GLY A 17 12.34 -9.43 -38.31
CA GLY A 17 11.50 -8.52 -39.10
C GLY A 17 10.09 -9.06 -39.38
N GLU A 18 9.96 -10.36 -39.64
CA GLU A 18 8.67 -11.01 -39.84
C GLU A 18 7.89 -11.11 -38.53
N PHE A 19 8.56 -11.46 -37.43
CA PHE A 19 7.95 -11.49 -36.10
C PHE A 19 7.36 -10.13 -35.72
N LEU A 20 8.14 -9.05 -35.86
CA LEU A 20 7.68 -7.69 -35.58
C LEU A 20 6.57 -7.22 -36.52
N ASN A 21 6.49 -7.77 -37.73
CA ASN A 21 5.38 -7.51 -38.62
C ASN A 21 4.09 -8.16 -38.09
N PHE A 22 4.14 -9.41 -37.62
CA PHE A 22 2.98 -10.07 -37.00
C PHE A 22 2.48 -9.31 -35.77
N THR A 23 3.36 -8.83 -34.90
CA THR A 23 2.95 -8.05 -33.72
C THR A 23 2.30 -6.72 -34.10
N LYS A 24 2.80 -6.03 -35.14
CA LYS A 24 2.17 -4.81 -35.67
C LYS A 24 0.82 -5.07 -36.34
N LEU A 25 0.66 -6.19 -37.04
CA LEU A 25 -0.60 -6.53 -37.70
C LEU A 25 -1.73 -6.82 -36.70
N HIS A 26 -1.39 -7.29 -35.48
CA HIS A 26 -2.34 -7.44 -34.39
C HIS A 26 -2.97 -6.10 -33.98
N ASP A 27 -2.17 -5.02 -33.89
CA ASP A 27 -2.68 -3.69 -33.54
C ASP A 27 -3.68 -3.13 -34.55
N THR A 28 -3.66 -3.61 -35.79
CA THR A 28 -4.56 -3.16 -36.87
C THR A 28 -5.83 -4.00 -37.05
N ALA A 29 -6.02 -5.06 -36.25
CA ALA A 29 -7.17 -5.99 -36.22
C ALA A 29 -7.49 -6.77 -37.51
N GLU A 30 -7.00 -6.35 -38.69
CA GLU A 30 -7.01 -7.15 -39.92
C GLU A 30 -5.60 -7.09 -40.57
N PRO A 31 -4.96 -8.21 -40.96
CA PRO A 31 -5.48 -9.57 -41.17
C PRO A 31 -4.97 -10.64 -40.18
N PHE A 32 -4.45 -10.25 -39.00
CA PHE A 32 -3.87 -11.15 -38.01
C PHE A 32 -4.39 -10.83 -36.60
N ASP A 33 -4.96 -11.83 -35.94
CA ASP A 33 -5.42 -11.74 -34.56
C ASP A 33 -4.57 -12.70 -33.69
N LEU A 34 -3.76 -12.13 -32.80
CA LEU A 34 -2.88 -12.88 -31.92
C LEU A 34 -3.68 -13.71 -30.90
N ASP A 35 -4.77 -13.16 -30.36
CA ASP A 35 -5.59 -13.83 -29.35
C ASP A 35 -6.28 -15.06 -29.95
N GLU A 36 -6.83 -14.92 -31.16
CA GLU A 36 -7.40 -16.05 -31.93
C GLU A 36 -6.32 -17.12 -32.18
N VAL A 37 -5.15 -16.71 -32.68
CA VAL A 37 -4.08 -17.66 -32.99
C VAL A 37 -3.65 -18.43 -31.75
N LEU A 38 -3.43 -17.75 -30.62
CA LEU A 38 -2.98 -18.37 -29.37
C LEU A 38 -4.03 -19.31 -28.76
N GLN A 39 -5.32 -18.96 -28.84
CA GLN A 39 -6.40 -19.83 -28.36
C GLN A 39 -6.51 -21.13 -29.15
N GLU A 40 -6.17 -21.10 -30.44
CA GLU A 40 -6.27 -22.26 -31.32
C GLU A 40 -4.99 -23.13 -31.35
N LEU A 41 -3.94 -22.77 -30.60
CA LEU A 41 -2.71 -23.55 -30.50
C LEU A 41 -2.91 -24.77 -29.58
N PRO A 42 -2.61 -26.00 -30.06
CA PRO A 42 -2.50 -27.16 -29.18
C PRO A 42 -1.41 -26.94 -28.12
N LYS A 43 -1.56 -27.56 -26.95
CA LYS A 43 -0.61 -27.50 -25.83
C LYS A 43 0.86 -27.59 -26.25
N GLY A 44 1.24 -28.59 -27.04
CA GLY A 44 2.63 -28.75 -27.48
C GLY A 44 3.16 -27.60 -28.35
N GLN A 45 2.28 -26.93 -29.11
CA GLN A 45 2.66 -25.74 -29.88
C GLN A 45 2.74 -24.49 -29.00
N ARG A 46 1.90 -24.35 -27.95
CA ARG A 46 2.04 -23.28 -26.94
C ARG A 46 3.37 -23.38 -26.20
N GLU A 47 3.72 -24.57 -25.73
CA GLU A 47 4.99 -24.81 -25.02
C GLU A 47 6.20 -24.54 -25.94
N ALA A 48 6.14 -24.96 -27.21
CA ALA A 48 7.18 -24.68 -28.20
C ALA A 48 7.30 -23.17 -28.52
N LEU A 49 6.17 -22.47 -28.63
CA LEU A 49 6.11 -21.02 -28.78
C LEU A 49 6.87 -20.32 -27.64
N TRP A 50 6.55 -20.65 -26.40
CA TRP A 50 7.18 -20.02 -25.23
C TRP A 50 8.69 -20.28 -25.17
N ALA A 51 9.13 -21.50 -25.52
CA ALA A 51 10.56 -21.80 -25.61
C ALA A 51 11.29 -20.99 -26.71
N ARG A 52 10.63 -20.78 -27.86
CA ARG A 52 11.16 -19.92 -28.94
C ARG A 52 11.27 -18.46 -28.49
N LEU A 53 10.29 -17.95 -27.72
CA LEU A 53 10.33 -16.59 -27.17
C LEU A 53 11.49 -16.39 -26.19
N VAL A 54 11.74 -17.35 -25.28
CA VAL A 54 12.92 -17.32 -24.39
C VAL A 54 14.20 -17.23 -25.22
N THR A 55 14.34 -18.09 -26.23
CA THR A 55 15.52 -18.12 -27.10
C THR A 55 15.71 -16.78 -27.80
N LEU A 56 14.63 -16.21 -28.35
CA LEU A 56 14.67 -14.91 -29.01
C LEU A 56 15.09 -13.79 -28.06
N LEU A 57 14.55 -13.74 -26.84
CA LEU A 57 14.94 -12.76 -25.82
C LEU A 57 16.43 -12.90 -25.48
N CYS A 58 16.90 -14.10 -25.18
CA CYS A 58 18.30 -14.37 -24.86
C CYS A 58 19.24 -13.98 -26.02
N ASP A 59 18.90 -14.34 -27.26
CA ASP A 59 19.68 -13.97 -28.43
C ASP A 59 19.74 -12.46 -28.65
N GLN A 60 18.62 -11.73 -28.46
CA GLN A 60 18.62 -10.26 -28.58
C GLN A 60 19.45 -9.60 -27.47
N LEU A 61 19.29 -10.02 -26.22
CA LEU A 61 20.04 -9.45 -25.10
C LEU A 61 21.53 -9.77 -25.17
N ALA A 62 21.91 -10.93 -25.74
CA ALA A 62 23.31 -11.26 -26.00
C ALA A 62 23.91 -10.44 -27.15
N ALA A 63 23.10 -10.10 -28.17
CA ALA A 63 23.54 -9.26 -29.29
C ALA A 63 23.69 -7.79 -28.89
N PHE A 64 22.79 -7.26 -28.05
CA PHE A 64 22.80 -5.87 -27.59
C PHE A 64 22.44 -5.76 -26.11
N ALA A 65 23.47 -5.84 -25.27
CA ALA A 65 23.32 -5.96 -23.82
C ALA A 65 22.85 -4.64 -23.14
N PRO A 66 22.15 -4.73 -21.99
CA PRO A 66 21.53 -3.58 -21.31
C PRO A 66 22.46 -2.41 -20.96
N GLU A 67 23.76 -2.67 -20.80
CA GLU A 67 24.77 -1.64 -20.50
C GLU A 67 24.90 -0.60 -21.63
N HIS A 68 24.45 -0.93 -22.84
CA HIS A 68 24.53 -0.06 -24.02
C HIS A 68 23.27 0.77 -24.24
N TRP A 69 22.18 0.51 -23.51
CA TRP A 69 20.89 1.14 -23.77
C TRP A 69 20.85 2.62 -23.38
N ASP A 70 21.69 3.01 -22.41
CA ASP A 70 21.76 4.36 -21.84
C ASP A 70 23.09 5.08 -22.18
N ALA A 71 23.91 4.50 -23.05
CA ALA A 71 25.27 4.98 -23.36
C ALA A 71 25.32 6.37 -24.06
N GLY A 72 24.16 6.94 -24.42
CA GLY A 72 24.05 8.23 -25.10
C GLY A 72 23.71 9.44 -24.21
N LEU A 73 23.42 9.27 -22.91
CA LEU A 73 22.99 10.37 -22.02
C LEU A 73 24.10 11.01 -21.18
N LYS A 74 25.38 10.74 -21.47
CA LYS A 74 26.48 11.46 -20.83
C LYS A 74 26.73 12.79 -21.54
N GLU A 75 26.39 13.86 -20.82
CA GLU A 75 26.83 15.26 -20.95
C GLU A 75 26.05 16.17 -21.94
N ASP A 76 25.13 16.97 -21.37
CA ASP A 76 25.05 18.45 -21.45
C ASP A 76 25.31 19.16 -22.79
N ASN A 77 25.09 18.49 -23.92
CA ASN A 77 24.99 19.12 -25.23
C ASN A 77 23.60 18.88 -25.80
N ASP A 78 22.97 19.99 -26.19
CA ASP A 78 21.67 20.16 -26.85
C ASP A 78 21.62 19.53 -28.26
N MET A 79 22.40 18.47 -28.50
CA MET A 79 22.48 17.73 -29.75
C MET A 79 21.59 16.50 -29.63
N GLU A 80 20.64 16.35 -30.57
CA GLU A 80 19.81 15.14 -30.69
C GLU A 80 20.71 13.91 -30.74
N VAL A 81 20.69 13.10 -29.68
CA VAL A 81 21.43 11.85 -29.62
C VAL A 81 20.73 10.85 -30.54
N GLU A 82 21.35 10.51 -31.67
CA GLU A 82 20.82 9.50 -32.58
C GLU A 82 20.69 8.15 -31.86
N VAL A 83 19.46 7.65 -31.74
CA VAL A 83 19.18 6.31 -31.18
C VAL A 83 19.77 5.27 -32.13
N SER A 84 20.61 4.37 -31.61
CA SER A 84 21.21 3.34 -32.45
C SER A 84 20.14 2.42 -33.08
N PRO A 85 20.34 1.95 -34.32
CA PRO A 85 19.40 1.03 -34.97
C PRO A 85 19.25 -0.28 -34.18
N ASP A 86 20.32 -0.74 -33.53
CA ASP A 86 20.33 -1.93 -32.68
C ASP A 86 19.52 -1.75 -31.40
N GLN A 87 19.57 -0.55 -30.79
CA GLN A 87 18.70 -0.21 -29.66
C GLN A 87 17.23 -0.20 -30.08
N THR A 88 16.89 0.48 -31.18
CA THR A 88 15.51 0.53 -31.69
C THR A 88 14.97 -0.87 -31.97
N ARG A 89 15.79 -1.72 -32.59
CA ARG A 89 15.48 -3.12 -32.84
C ARG A 89 15.25 -3.88 -31.53
N THR A 90 16.13 -3.73 -30.55
CA THR A 90 16.04 -4.43 -29.26
C THR A 90 14.75 -4.04 -28.52
N MET A 91 14.44 -2.74 -28.44
CA MET A 91 13.20 -2.27 -27.80
C MET A 91 11.96 -2.80 -28.51
N SER A 92 11.95 -2.80 -29.85
CA SER A 92 10.85 -3.37 -30.63
C SER A 92 10.64 -4.86 -30.36
N VAL A 93 11.73 -5.64 -30.20
CA VAL A 93 11.62 -7.08 -29.88
C VAL A 93 11.10 -7.28 -28.46
N LEU A 94 11.61 -6.53 -27.48
CA LEU A 94 11.11 -6.60 -26.11
C LEU A 94 9.61 -6.27 -26.05
N GLU A 95 9.16 -5.24 -26.78
CA GLU A 95 7.75 -4.86 -26.88
C GLU A 95 6.92 -5.99 -27.51
N GLY A 96 7.33 -6.49 -28.69
CA GLY A 96 6.64 -7.55 -29.40
C GLY A 96 6.57 -8.85 -28.58
N VAL A 97 7.64 -9.23 -27.89
CA VAL A 97 7.63 -10.40 -27.01
C VAL A 97 6.72 -10.14 -25.81
N THR A 98 6.76 -8.96 -25.20
CA THR A 98 5.87 -8.63 -24.06
C THR A 98 4.40 -8.74 -24.46
N LEU A 99 4.03 -8.29 -25.66
CA LEU A 99 2.68 -8.44 -26.21
C LEU A 99 2.28 -9.93 -26.27
N VAL A 100 3.11 -10.77 -26.89
CA VAL A 100 2.82 -12.22 -27.04
C VAL A 100 2.79 -12.94 -25.69
N VAL A 101 3.69 -12.60 -24.77
CA VAL A 101 3.71 -13.17 -23.42
C VAL A 101 2.46 -12.75 -22.65
N THR A 102 2.02 -11.50 -22.77
CA THR A 102 0.80 -11.01 -22.10
C THR A 102 -0.43 -11.72 -22.64
N ALA A 103 -0.61 -11.81 -23.96
CA ALA A 103 -1.71 -12.55 -24.56
C ALA A 103 -1.65 -14.05 -24.20
N SER A 104 -0.43 -14.60 -24.06
CA SER A 104 -0.23 -16.00 -23.64
C SER A 104 -0.76 -16.28 -22.23
N VAL A 105 -0.74 -15.31 -21.30
CA VAL A 105 -1.25 -15.47 -19.93
C VAL A 105 -2.74 -15.85 -19.92
N ASP A 106 -3.51 -15.30 -20.85
CA ASP A 106 -4.96 -15.52 -20.90
C ASP A 106 -5.31 -16.92 -21.41
N VAL A 107 -4.50 -17.49 -22.31
CA VAL A 107 -4.73 -18.81 -22.92
C VAL A 107 -4.14 -20.00 -22.16
N ILE A 108 -3.47 -19.77 -21.02
CA ILE A 108 -2.97 -20.87 -20.16
C ILE A 108 -4.16 -21.68 -19.63
N GLU A 109 -4.06 -23.00 -19.78
CA GLU A 109 -5.04 -23.98 -19.32
C GLU A 109 -4.50 -24.89 -18.19
N ASP A 110 -5.42 -25.56 -17.49
CA ASP A 110 -5.09 -26.52 -16.45
C ASP A 110 -4.24 -27.68 -17.00
N GLY A 111 -3.03 -27.83 -16.46
CA GLY A 111 -2.07 -28.87 -16.85
C GLY A 111 -1.04 -28.43 -17.89
N ASP A 112 -1.05 -27.18 -18.36
CA ASP A 112 0.04 -26.62 -19.17
C ASP A 112 1.34 -26.49 -18.34
N THR A 113 2.49 -26.74 -18.98
CA THR A 113 3.81 -26.46 -18.38
C THR A 113 4.35 -25.15 -18.91
N TYR A 114 4.16 -24.06 -18.16
CA TYR A 114 4.47 -22.69 -18.61
C TYR A 114 5.80 -22.14 -18.05
N ASN A 115 6.78 -23.00 -17.72
CA ASN A 115 8.07 -22.57 -17.17
C ASN A 115 8.83 -21.62 -18.12
N SER A 116 8.84 -21.88 -19.42
CA SER A 116 9.46 -20.98 -20.41
C SER A 116 8.72 -19.64 -20.51
N LEU A 117 7.40 -19.62 -20.31
CA LEU A 117 6.64 -18.38 -20.29
C LEU A 117 6.95 -17.56 -19.04
N LEU A 118 7.09 -18.22 -17.89
CA LEU A 118 7.55 -17.57 -16.64
C LEU A 118 8.96 -17.01 -16.80
N GLU A 119 9.86 -17.75 -17.45
CA GLU A 119 11.21 -17.27 -17.76
C GLU A 119 11.17 -16.01 -18.65
N CYS A 120 10.30 -15.96 -19.67
CA CYS A 120 10.07 -14.73 -20.44
C CYS A 120 9.64 -13.57 -19.53
N GLY A 121 8.65 -13.79 -18.67
CA GLY A 121 8.18 -12.80 -17.71
C GLY A 121 9.30 -12.28 -16.81
N ASN A 122 10.15 -13.17 -16.29
CA ASN A 122 11.27 -12.82 -15.44
C ASN A 122 12.37 -12.06 -16.16
N ILE A 123 12.70 -12.43 -17.41
CA ILE A 123 13.64 -11.68 -18.25
C ILE A 123 13.12 -10.27 -18.50
N LEU A 124 11.86 -10.15 -18.93
CA LEU A 124 11.21 -8.85 -19.20
C LEU A 124 11.14 -7.97 -17.94
N ASN A 125 10.85 -8.56 -16.78
CA ASN A 125 10.89 -7.85 -15.51
C ASN A 125 12.31 -7.41 -15.13
N GLY A 126 13.30 -8.27 -15.35
CA GLY A 126 14.71 -8.02 -15.04
C GLY A 126 15.34 -6.89 -15.86
N VAL A 127 14.83 -6.62 -17.07
CA VAL A 127 15.35 -5.54 -17.93
C VAL A 127 14.80 -4.16 -17.57
N LEU A 128 13.70 -4.05 -16.82
CA LEU A 128 13.04 -2.78 -16.47
C LEU A 128 13.99 -1.69 -15.92
N PRO A 129 14.90 -2.00 -14.97
CA PRO A 129 15.79 -0.98 -14.40
C PRO A 129 16.78 -0.38 -15.40
N TYR A 130 17.04 -1.07 -16.52
CA TYR A 130 18.01 -0.67 -17.54
C TYR A 130 17.37 0.05 -18.72
N LEU A 131 16.03 0.05 -18.82
CA LEU A 131 15.34 0.71 -19.92
C LEU A 131 15.59 2.22 -19.89
N PRO A 132 15.89 2.87 -21.03
CA PRO A 132 16.08 4.31 -21.10
C PRO A 132 14.81 5.08 -20.74
N ALA A 133 14.97 6.36 -20.38
CA ALA A 133 13.83 7.23 -20.07
C ALA A 133 12.89 7.46 -21.28
N SER A 134 13.37 7.31 -22.52
CA SER A 134 12.54 7.37 -23.73
C SER A 134 11.54 6.21 -23.83
N GLU A 135 11.88 5.06 -23.25
CA GLU A 135 11.12 3.80 -23.35
C GLU A 135 10.01 3.68 -22.28
N MET A 136 9.37 4.81 -21.95
CA MET A 136 8.18 4.81 -21.08
C MET A 136 7.03 3.94 -21.63
N PRO A 137 6.75 3.89 -22.95
CA PRO A 137 5.73 2.98 -23.49
C PRO A 137 6.05 1.51 -23.18
N LEU A 138 7.27 1.04 -23.47
CA LEU A 138 7.68 -0.34 -23.20
C LEU A 138 7.59 -0.68 -21.70
N ARG A 139 8.03 0.22 -20.82
CA ARG A 139 7.85 0.05 -19.36
C ARG A 139 6.38 -0.17 -19.00
N LEU A 140 5.45 0.60 -19.58
CA LEU A 140 4.02 0.45 -19.33
C LEU A 140 3.48 -0.90 -19.81
N VAL A 141 3.94 -1.39 -20.98
CA VAL A 141 3.52 -2.70 -21.51
C VAL A 141 4.02 -3.83 -20.61
N ILE A 142 5.28 -3.80 -20.16
CA ILE A 142 5.84 -4.79 -19.22
C ILE A 142 5.12 -4.75 -17.86
N HIS A 143 4.77 -3.55 -17.38
CA HIS A 143 3.95 -3.45 -16.17
C HIS A 143 2.56 -4.08 -16.37
N GLY A 144 1.94 -3.89 -17.55
CA GLY A 144 0.69 -4.56 -17.93
C GLY A 144 0.79 -6.08 -17.86
N LEU A 145 1.88 -6.65 -18.38
CA LEU A 145 2.20 -8.07 -18.24
C LEU A 145 2.24 -8.51 -16.76
N CYS A 146 2.97 -7.77 -15.92
CA CYS A 146 3.09 -8.07 -14.50
C CYS A 146 1.73 -8.06 -13.79
N GLU A 147 0.86 -7.10 -14.14
CA GLU A 147 -0.51 -7.06 -13.62
C GLU A 147 -1.34 -8.27 -14.08
N ALA A 148 -1.27 -8.64 -15.35
CA ALA A 148 -1.99 -9.78 -15.92
C ALA A 148 -1.57 -11.09 -15.22
N TRP A 149 -0.25 -11.28 -15.05
CA TRP A 149 0.32 -12.44 -14.37
C TRP A 149 -0.19 -12.59 -12.94
N TRP A 150 -0.21 -11.49 -12.19
CA TRP A 150 -0.73 -11.47 -10.82
C TRP A 150 -2.22 -11.80 -10.77
N LYS A 151 -3.04 -11.18 -11.65
CA LYS A 151 -4.49 -11.41 -11.70
C LYS A 151 -4.84 -12.86 -12.05
N LYS A 152 -4.05 -13.50 -12.92
CA LYS A 152 -4.21 -14.91 -13.29
C LYS A 152 -3.77 -15.86 -12.16
N GLY A 153 -2.93 -15.41 -11.23
CA GLY A 153 -2.53 -16.19 -10.05
C GLY A 153 -1.54 -17.31 -10.37
N LEU A 154 -0.69 -17.12 -11.38
CA LEU A 154 0.26 -18.12 -11.88
C LEU A 154 1.43 -18.35 -10.92
N LEU A 155 2.20 -19.41 -11.17
CA LEU A 155 3.49 -19.66 -10.51
C LEU A 155 4.42 -18.46 -10.69
N GLY A 156 5.17 -18.11 -9.64
CA GLY A 156 6.12 -16.98 -9.67
C GLY A 156 5.46 -15.60 -9.67
N LYS A 157 4.15 -15.51 -9.41
CA LYS A 157 3.41 -14.23 -9.35
C LYS A 157 3.99 -13.25 -8.33
N GLU A 158 4.72 -13.71 -7.34
CA GLU A 158 5.27 -12.89 -6.25
C GLU A 158 6.27 -11.85 -6.78
N GLU A 159 7.16 -12.23 -7.69
CA GLU A 159 8.19 -11.35 -8.24
C GLU A 159 7.58 -10.31 -9.20
N LEU A 160 6.76 -10.77 -10.15
CA LEU A 160 6.06 -9.89 -11.10
C LEU A 160 5.04 -9.00 -10.39
N GLY A 161 4.33 -9.56 -9.41
CA GLY A 161 3.41 -8.83 -8.54
C GLY A 161 4.11 -7.74 -7.74
N ARG A 162 5.35 -7.96 -7.27
CA ARG A 162 6.15 -6.94 -6.59
C ARG A 162 6.45 -5.76 -7.49
N THR A 163 6.83 -6.00 -8.75
CA THR A 163 7.03 -4.93 -9.72
C THR A 163 5.74 -4.15 -9.98
N ALA A 164 4.63 -4.85 -10.26
CA ALA A 164 3.33 -4.21 -10.46
C ALA A 164 2.91 -3.37 -9.24
N PHE A 165 3.11 -3.90 -8.03
CA PHE A 165 2.82 -3.22 -6.78
C PHE A 165 3.63 -1.92 -6.63
N LEU A 166 4.96 -1.97 -6.84
CA LEU A 166 5.85 -0.82 -6.68
C LEU A 166 5.50 0.31 -7.64
N VAL A 167 5.33 0.00 -8.91
CA VAL A 167 4.97 0.98 -9.94
C VAL A 167 3.62 1.60 -9.65
N CYS A 168 2.64 0.79 -9.25
CA CYS A 168 1.32 1.29 -8.88
C CYS A 168 1.42 2.21 -7.64
N LEU A 169 2.20 1.82 -6.63
CA LEU A 169 2.46 2.61 -5.43
C LEU A 169 3.06 3.97 -5.76
N GLU A 170 4.12 4.03 -6.58
CA GLU A 170 4.73 5.27 -7.04
C GLU A 170 3.73 6.18 -7.77
N LYS A 171 2.96 5.60 -8.70
CA LYS A 171 1.90 6.35 -9.41
C LYS A 171 0.87 6.93 -8.45
N THR A 172 0.52 6.22 -7.37
CA THR A 172 -0.43 6.75 -6.39
C THR A 172 0.07 7.99 -5.65
N LEU A 173 1.40 8.16 -5.55
CA LEU A 173 2.04 9.28 -4.85
C LEU A 173 2.32 10.45 -5.80
N ILE A 174 2.55 10.19 -7.09
CA ILE A 174 2.87 11.21 -8.10
C ILE A 174 1.59 11.82 -8.72
N LEU A 175 0.57 11.01 -9.00
CA LEU A 175 -0.61 11.47 -9.73
C LEU A 175 -1.48 12.41 -8.88
N LYS A 176 -1.99 13.48 -9.51
CA LYS A 176 -2.92 14.42 -8.87
C LYS A 176 -4.26 13.77 -8.48
N LYS A 177 -4.74 12.81 -9.26
CA LYS A 177 -6.00 12.08 -9.05
C LYS A 177 -5.77 10.57 -9.11
N PRO A 178 -5.16 9.97 -8.08
CA PRO A 178 -4.70 8.58 -8.11
C PRO A 178 -5.78 7.55 -7.78
N GLY A 179 -7.07 7.90 -7.80
CA GLY A 179 -8.14 7.05 -7.25
C GLY A 179 -8.20 5.64 -7.85
N ALA A 180 -8.07 5.52 -9.18
CA ALA A 180 -8.02 4.22 -9.87
C ALA A 180 -6.74 3.44 -9.52
N GLU A 181 -5.60 4.12 -9.40
CA GLU A 181 -4.33 3.48 -9.01
C GLU A 181 -4.37 3.03 -7.54
N ILE A 182 -5.01 3.76 -6.63
CA ILE A 182 -5.19 3.31 -5.23
C ILE A 182 -6.02 2.02 -5.18
N GLN A 183 -7.08 1.93 -5.98
CA GLN A 183 -7.88 0.70 -6.07
C GLN A 183 -7.05 -0.47 -6.64
N ARG A 184 -6.24 -0.23 -7.67
CA ARG A 184 -5.32 -1.22 -8.24
C ARG A 184 -4.29 -1.67 -7.20
N LEU A 185 -3.65 -0.74 -6.50
CA LEU A 185 -2.67 -0.99 -5.46
C LEU A 185 -3.23 -1.90 -4.35
N TRP A 186 -4.48 -1.65 -3.92
CA TRP A 186 -5.16 -2.54 -2.99
C TRP A 186 -5.32 -3.96 -3.56
N GLY A 187 -5.55 -4.13 -4.86
CA GLY A 187 -5.59 -5.43 -5.52
C GLY A 187 -4.27 -6.23 -5.45
N PHE A 188 -3.14 -5.56 -5.20
CA PHE A 188 -1.81 -6.18 -5.08
C PHE A 188 -1.34 -6.34 -3.64
N HIS A 189 -2.12 -5.95 -2.62
CA HIS A 189 -1.63 -5.87 -1.23
C HIS A 189 -1.03 -7.17 -0.67
N GLU A 190 -1.48 -8.35 -1.14
CA GLU A 190 -0.97 -9.65 -0.71
C GLU A 190 0.50 -9.88 -1.10
N VAL A 191 1.04 -9.13 -2.07
CA VAL A 191 2.48 -9.10 -2.37
C VAL A 191 3.30 -8.83 -1.12
N LEU A 192 2.79 -8.02 -0.20
CA LEU A 192 3.51 -7.66 1.02
C LEU A 192 3.75 -8.87 1.93
N PHE A 193 3.04 -9.99 1.78
CA PHE A 193 3.32 -11.22 2.52
C PHE A 193 4.65 -11.87 2.13
N THR A 194 5.19 -11.58 0.94
CA THR A 194 6.46 -12.13 0.46
C THR A 194 7.64 -11.20 0.67
N VAL A 195 7.37 -9.97 1.12
CA VAL A 195 8.39 -8.95 1.37
C VAL A 195 9.04 -9.19 2.73
N ASP A 196 10.34 -9.45 2.73
CA ASP A 196 11.14 -9.42 3.95
C ASP A 196 11.36 -7.98 4.41
N PHE A 197 10.76 -7.63 5.54
CA PHE A 197 10.89 -6.31 6.15
C PHE A 197 12.33 -5.99 6.60
N ALA A 198 13.12 -6.99 6.96
CA ALA A 198 14.49 -6.80 7.43
C ALA A 198 15.51 -6.62 6.30
N SER A 199 15.10 -6.87 5.05
CA SER A 199 15.97 -6.77 3.89
C SER A 199 16.25 -5.31 3.51
N GLU A 200 17.52 -5.03 3.19
CA GLU A 200 17.98 -3.74 2.67
C GLU A 200 17.25 -3.35 1.37
N CYS A 201 16.92 -4.33 0.54
CA CYS A 201 16.18 -4.14 -0.71
C CYS A 201 14.71 -3.72 -0.51
N SER A 202 14.21 -3.74 0.73
CA SER A 202 12.83 -3.36 1.06
C SER A 202 12.73 -1.92 1.57
N LYS A 203 13.85 -1.21 1.78
CA LYS A 203 13.86 0.14 2.35
C LYS A 203 13.06 1.16 1.53
N GLU A 204 13.29 1.18 0.22
CA GLU A 204 12.57 2.08 -0.68
C GLU A 204 11.05 1.82 -0.65
N LEU A 205 10.65 0.54 -0.69
CA LEU A 205 9.26 0.14 -0.55
C LEU A 205 8.67 0.62 0.79
N ILE A 206 9.39 0.42 1.89
CA ILE A 206 8.97 0.85 3.24
C ILE A 206 8.76 2.38 3.27
N ASP A 207 9.67 3.15 2.67
CA ASP A 207 9.59 4.60 2.61
C ASP A 207 8.38 5.06 1.78
N LEU A 208 8.12 4.43 0.62
CA LEU A 208 6.94 4.71 -0.20
C LEU A 208 5.63 4.36 0.54
N LEU A 209 5.59 3.24 1.27
CA LEU A 209 4.45 2.87 2.10
C LEU A 209 4.20 3.87 3.24
N LEU A 210 5.26 4.42 3.85
CA LEU A 210 5.11 5.49 4.84
C LEU A 210 4.56 6.78 4.22
N GLN A 211 4.97 7.12 2.99
CA GLN A 211 4.44 8.29 2.28
C GLN A 211 2.93 8.21 2.04
N CYS A 212 2.34 7.00 1.94
CA CYS A 212 0.88 6.84 1.90
C CYS A 212 0.18 7.43 3.14
N PHE A 213 0.82 7.41 4.32
CA PHE A 213 0.29 8.02 5.54
C PHE A 213 0.38 9.54 5.57
N LEU A 214 1.05 10.14 4.58
CA LEU A 214 1.15 11.59 4.40
C LEU A 214 0.25 12.08 3.27
N SER A 215 -0.15 11.19 2.37
CA SER A 215 -0.94 11.51 1.20
C SER A 215 -2.42 11.68 1.54
N VAL A 216 -2.93 12.90 1.32
CA VAL A 216 -4.36 13.22 1.48
C VAL A 216 -5.24 12.33 0.62
N ASN A 217 -4.76 11.94 -0.57
CA ASN A 217 -5.50 11.08 -1.49
C ASN A 217 -5.70 9.68 -0.90
N HIS A 218 -4.65 9.09 -0.30
CA HIS A 218 -4.74 7.79 0.38
C HIS A 218 -5.62 7.85 1.62
N ILE A 219 -5.41 8.84 2.49
CA ILE A 219 -6.13 8.95 3.77
C ILE A 219 -7.65 9.09 3.57
N LYS A 220 -8.08 9.81 2.53
CA LYS A 220 -9.51 10.04 2.25
C LYS A 220 -10.16 8.90 1.47
N ASN A 221 -9.41 8.16 0.66
CA ASN A 221 -9.93 7.09 -0.18
C ASN A 221 -10.19 5.81 0.63
N GLU A 222 -11.29 5.09 0.37
CA GLU A 222 -11.63 3.89 1.13
C GLU A 222 -10.67 2.71 0.88
N ASP A 223 -10.20 2.49 -0.34
CA ASP A 223 -9.18 1.46 -0.62
C ASP A 223 -7.82 1.88 -0.07
N GLY A 224 -7.51 3.17 -0.07
CA GLY A 224 -6.35 3.73 0.64
C GLY A 224 -6.40 3.43 2.14
N LYS A 225 -7.54 3.70 2.81
CA LYS A 225 -7.75 3.31 4.21
C LYS A 225 -7.65 1.80 4.42
N ARG A 226 -8.15 0.97 3.50
CA ARG A 226 -8.03 -0.51 3.60
C ARG A 226 -6.56 -0.93 3.61
N LEU A 227 -5.75 -0.39 2.69
CA LEU A 227 -4.31 -0.62 2.65
C LEU A 227 -3.64 -0.17 3.95
N MET A 228 -3.90 1.06 4.40
CA MET A 228 -3.30 1.59 5.64
C MET A 228 -3.66 0.75 6.86
N VAL A 229 -4.91 0.30 6.96
CA VAL A 229 -5.38 -0.60 8.02
C VAL A 229 -4.69 -1.96 7.94
N PHE A 230 -4.48 -2.51 6.74
CA PHE A 230 -3.74 -3.75 6.52
C PHE A 230 -2.28 -3.62 6.99
N LEU A 231 -1.63 -2.49 6.71
CA LEU A 231 -0.23 -2.24 7.08
C LEU A 231 0.02 -2.25 8.60
N PHE A 232 -0.99 -1.94 9.42
CA PHE A 232 -0.92 -2.11 10.88
C PHE A 232 -0.84 -3.57 11.34
N SER A 233 -1.08 -4.53 10.45
CA SER A 233 -0.93 -5.97 10.73
C SER A 233 0.28 -6.60 10.02
N TRP A 234 0.95 -5.85 9.14
CA TRP A 234 2.02 -6.38 8.30
C TRP A 234 3.32 -6.63 9.07
N ASN A 235 3.78 -5.66 9.87
CA ASN A 235 5.00 -5.81 10.66
C ASN A 235 4.96 -4.93 11.92
N ILE A 236 5.40 -5.47 13.07
CA ILE A 236 5.41 -4.78 14.37
C ILE A 236 6.26 -3.51 14.36
N ASN A 237 7.45 -3.55 13.75
CA ASN A 237 8.32 -2.38 13.67
C ASN A 237 7.69 -1.32 12.76
N PHE A 238 7.01 -1.76 11.70
CA PHE A 238 6.30 -0.85 10.81
C PHE A 238 5.16 -0.10 11.52
N ILE A 239 4.43 -0.73 12.46
CA ILE A 239 3.42 -0.04 13.29
C ILE A 239 4.04 1.18 14.01
N ARG A 240 5.26 1.03 14.55
CA ARG A 240 5.97 2.11 15.24
C ARG A 240 6.37 3.22 14.27
N MET A 241 6.85 2.84 13.09
CA MET A 241 7.22 3.79 12.03
C MET A 241 5.99 4.57 11.54
N ILE A 242 4.86 3.90 11.28
CA ILE A 242 3.58 4.52 10.93
C ILE A 242 3.20 5.55 12.01
N HIS A 243 3.22 5.15 13.28
CA HIS A 243 2.82 6.02 14.37
C HIS A 243 3.73 7.26 14.49
N GLY A 244 5.04 7.08 14.42
CA GLY A 244 6.02 8.19 14.40
C GLY A 244 5.80 9.13 13.23
N THR A 245 5.60 8.60 12.02
CA THR A 245 5.33 9.35 10.80
C THR A 245 4.06 10.20 10.93
N ILE A 246 2.96 9.62 11.43
CA ILE A 246 1.71 10.36 11.67
C ILE A 246 1.91 11.45 12.72
N LYS A 247 2.59 11.15 13.84
CA LYS A 247 2.84 12.14 14.91
C LYS A 247 3.63 13.35 14.41
N ASN A 248 4.66 13.12 13.61
CA ASN A 248 5.48 14.19 13.03
C ASN A 248 4.68 15.10 12.09
N GLN A 249 3.65 14.55 11.43
CA GLN A 249 2.85 15.27 10.44
C GLN A 249 1.53 15.82 10.99
N LEU A 250 1.15 15.41 12.21
CA LEU A 250 -0.06 15.84 12.89
C LEU A 250 -0.25 17.37 12.98
N PRO A 251 0.79 18.21 13.19
CA PRO A 251 0.63 19.67 13.21
C PRO A 251 0.09 20.25 11.89
N TYR A 252 0.36 19.57 10.76
CA TYR A 252 0.06 20.06 9.42
C TYR A 252 -1.27 19.51 8.87
N PHE A 253 -1.86 18.51 9.52
CA PHE A 253 -3.12 17.93 9.09
C PHE A 253 -4.31 18.86 9.34
N ALA A 254 -5.18 19.01 8.34
CA ALA A 254 -6.48 19.66 8.52
C ALA A 254 -7.38 18.83 9.47
N ASN A 255 -8.38 19.45 10.10
CA ASN A 255 -9.29 18.76 11.05
C ASN A 255 -9.98 17.55 10.40
N ILE A 256 -10.51 17.71 9.19
CA ILE A 256 -11.15 16.62 8.44
C ILE A 256 -10.20 15.44 8.21
N LEU A 257 -8.93 15.74 7.93
CA LEU A 257 -7.92 14.70 7.73
C LEU A 257 -7.61 13.96 9.03
N THR A 258 -7.63 14.68 10.16
CA THR A 258 -7.42 14.11 11.49
C THR A 258 -8.54 13.10 11.85
N ASP A 259 -9.78 13.35 11.44
CA ASP A 259 -10.88 12.39 11.61
C ASP A 259 -10.66 11.10 10.83
N HIS A 260 -10.14 11.19 9.60
CA HIS A 260 -9.80 10.01 8.81
C HIS A 260 -8.62 9.22 9.40
N ILE A 261 -7.60 9.90 9.94
CA ILE A 261 -6.52 9.24 10.68
C ILE A 261 -7.06 8.50 11.91
N ALA A 262 -7.96 9.14 12.67
CA ALA A 262 -8.60 8.51 13.82
C ALA A 262 -9.41 7.26 13.43
N GLU A 263 -10.12 7.33 12.30
CA GLU A 263 -10.81 6.19 11.70
C GLU A 263 -9.84 5.05 11.37
N ILE A 264 -8.70 5.34 10.73
CA ILE A 264 -7.70 4.34 10.37
C ILE A 264 -7.18 3.61 11.61
N TYR A 265 -6.79 4.33 12.67
CA TYR A 265 -6.35 3.70 13.92
C TYR A 265 -7.45 2.84 14.55
N CYS A 266 -8.69 3.32 14.58
CA CYS A 266 -9.81 2.55 15.15
C CYS A 266 -10.10 1.28 14.34
N ARG A 267 -10.04 1.35 13.01
CA ARG A 267 -10.22 0.19 12.12
C ARG A 267 -9.06 -0.80 12.24
N ALA A 268 -7.83 -0.31 12.34
CA ALA A 268 -6.63 -1.12 12.57
C ALA A 268 -6.71 -1.87 13.90
N TRP A 269 -6.99 -1.16 14.99
CA TRP A 269 -7.20 -1.76 16.31
C TRP A 269 -8.29 -2.84 16.27
N LYS A 270 -9.45 -2.55 15.66
CA LYS A 270 -10.57 -3.51 15.59
C LYS A 270 -10.21 -4.81 14.85
N LYS A 271 -9.33 -4.73 13.84
CA LYS A 271 -8.91 -5.90 13.05
C LYS A 271 -7.70 -6.62 13.63
N ALA A 272 -6.93 -5.96 14.49
CA ALA A 272 -5.69 -6.52 15.01
C ALA A 272 -5.95 -7.61 16.05
N SER A 273 -5.00 -8.52 16.18
CA SER A 273 -4.97 -9.55 17.21
C SER A 273 -3.53 -9.83 17.63
N GLY A 274 -3.35 -10.52 18.76
CA GLY A 274 -2.04 -10.91 19.28
C GLY A 274 -1.07 -9.73 19.44
N VAL A 275 0.17 -9.94 19.02
CA VAL A 275 1.27 -8.97 19.15
C VAL A 275 1.01 -7.63 18.45
N SER A 276 0.31 -7.63 17.31
CA SER A 276 -0.03 -6.39 16.60
C SER A 276 -1.05 -5.56 17.37
N LEU A 277 -2.04 -6.22 18.00
CA LEU A 277 -3.02 -5.54 18.85
C LEU A 277 -2.33 -4.89 20.06
N GLU A 278 -1.47 -5.64 20.73
CA GLU A 278 -0.67 -5.12 21.86
C GLU A 278 0.13 -3.89 21.46
N GLN A 279 0.81 -3.92 20.30
CA GLN A 279 1.60 -2.79 19.80
C GLN A 279 0.75 -1.58 19.44
N ILE A 280 -0.40 -1.76 18.79
CA ILE A 280 -1.32 -0.66 18.49
C ILE A 280 -1.83 -0.01 19.79
N GLU A 281 -2.17 -0.81 20.79
CA GLU A 281 -2.66 -0.31 22.05
C GLU A 281 -1.58 0.40 22.87
N SER A 282 -0.42 -0.24 23.09
CA SER A 282 0.64 0.29 23.95
C SER A 282 1.42 1.43 23.30
N THR A 283 1.72 1.32 22.00
CA THR A 283 2.64 2.23 21.32
C THR A 283 1.91 3.35 20.60
N CYS A 284 0.65 3.16 20.19
CA CYS A 284 -0.08 4.16 19.42
C CYS A 284 -1.19 4.83 20.24
N ILE A 285 -2.19 4.04 20.68
CA ILE A 285 -3.39 4.61 21.35
C ILE A 285 -3.01 5.19 22.71
N GLN A 286 -2.25 4.44 23.51
CA GLN A 286 -1.84 4.90 24.83
C GLN A 286 -0.87 6.09 24.75
N ASP A 287 -0.03 6.17 23.72
CA ASP A 287 0.80 7.34 23.45
C ASP A 287 -0.06 8.60 23.24
N PHE A 288 -1.11 8.53 22.40
CA PHE A 288 -2.06 9.64 22.26
C PHE A 288 -2.75 10.00 23.59
N MET A 289 -3.14 9.01 24.40
CA MET A 289 -3.74 9.26 25.72
C MET A 289 -2.77 10.00 26.67
N GLN A 290 -1.48 9.65 26.65
CA GLN A 290 -0.46 10.35 27.43
C GLN A 290 -0.27 11.79 26.93
N HIS A 291 -0.16 11.99 25.62
CA HIS A 291 -0.02 13.32 25.04
C HIS A 291 -1.25 14.19 25.31
N ALA A 292 -2.46 13.64 25.31
CA ALA A 292 -3.68 14.39 25.61
C ALA A 292 -3.68 15.01 27.02
N VAL A 293 -3.04 14.36 28.00
CA VAL A 293 -2.93 14.90 29.36
C VAL A 293 -1.70 15.77 29.57
N LEU A 294 -0.58 15.51 28.86
CA LEU A 294 0.70 16.18 29.08
C LEU A 294 0.96 17.40 28.18
N LEU A 295 0.36 17.47 26.99
CA LEU A 295 0.59 18.57 26.06
C LEU A 295 0.06 19.90 26.63
N HIS A 296 0.86 20.96 26.47
CA HIS A 296 0.39 22.32 26.68
C HIS A 296 -0.76 22.65 25.72
N ARG A 297 -1.75 23.40 26.19
CA ARG A 297 -2.91 23.83 25.40
C ARG A 297 -2.54 24.72 24.22
N THR A 298 -1.39 25.37 24.28
CA THR A 298 -0.82 26.17 23.18
C THR A 298 -0.18 25.32 22.10
N SER A 299 0.01 24.02 22.32
CA SER A 299 0.59 23.12 21.32
C SER A 299 -0.33 23.00 20.10
N PRO A 300 0.20 23.10 18.87
CA PRO A 300 -0.59 22.99 17.64
C PRO A 300 -1.27 21.63 17.49
N VAL A 301 -0.79 20.61 18.21
CA VAL A 301 -1.33 19.24 18.16
C VAL A 301 -2.26 18.89 19.32
N HIS A 302 -2.41 19.75 20.34
CA HIS A 302 -3.25 19.44 21.51
C HIS A 302 -4.70 19.11 21.11
N ALA A 303 -5.33 19.99 20.34
CA ALA A 303 -6.68 19.78 19.84
C ALA A 303 -6.80 18.54 18.93
N LYS A 304 -5.74 18.24 18.16
CA LYS A 304 -5.69 17.11 17.22
C LYS A 304 -5.64 15.77 17.94
N VAL A 305 -4.80 15.66 18.96
CA VAL A 305 -4.70 14.45 19.78
C VAL A 305 -6.05 14.17 20.46
N ARG A 306 -6.71 15.21 21.00
CA ARG A 306 -8.06 15.03 21.56
C ARG A 306 -9.10 14.65 20.50
N GLN A 307 -9.02 15.23 19.30
CA GLN A 307 -9.90 14.87 18.20
C GLN A 307 -9.77 13.39 17.84
N ILE A 308 -8.55 12.86 17.78
CA ILE A 308 -8.29 11.43 17.55
C ILE A 308 -8.94 10.58 18.65
N LEU A 309 -8.73 10.92 19.94
CA LEU A 309 -9.31 10.16 21.05
C LEU A 309 -10.84 10.25 21.12
N SER A 310 -11.40 11.41 20.80
CA SER A 310 -12.85 11.64 20.73
C SER A 310 -13.53 10.67 19.75
N TYR A 311 -12.85 10.28 18.68
CA TYR A 311 -13.35 9.27 17.74
C TYR A 311 -13.59 7.91 18.42
N PHE A 312 -12.70 7.49 19.32
CA PHE A 312 -12.87 6.27 20.11
C PHE A 312 -13.99 6.45 21.14
N HIS A 313 -14.03 7.58 21.87
CA HIS A 313 -15.06 7.82 22.89
C HIS A 313 -16.48 7.81 22.31
N LYS A 314 -16.69 8.42 21.14
CA LYS A 314 -17.99 8.44 20.44
C LYS A 314 -18.45 7.05 19.99
N ARG A 315 -17.58 6.04 20.02
CA ARG A 315 -17.86 4.67 19.57
C ARG A 315 -17.96 3.66 20.70
N LYS A 316 -17.96 4.13 21.95
CA LYS A 316 -18.23 3.31 23.15
C LYS A 316 -19.55 2.55 23.01
N GLY A 317 -19.67 1.40 23.67
CA GLY A 317 -20.77 0.46 23.51
C GLY A 317 -20.60 -0.52 22.32
N ARG A 318 -19.54 -0.38 21.52
CA ARG A 318 -19.14 -1.39 20.53
C ARG A 318 -18.21 -2.42 21.18
N HIS A 319 -18.41 -3.69 20.85
CA HIS A 319 -17.71 -4.82 21.47
C HIS A 319 -16.19 -4.61 21.57
N GLY A 320 -15.64 -4.74 22.78
CA GLY A 320 -14.21 -4.64 23.09
C GLY A 320 -13.68 -3.22 23.32
N LEU A 321 -14.41 -2.16 22.92
CA LEU A 321 -13.88 -0.80 22.99
C LEU A 321 -13.84 -0.27 24.44
N ASP A 322 -14.91 -0.50 25.21
CA ASP A 322 -14.98 -0.07 26.60
C ASP A 322 -13.92 -0.77 27.47
N GLU A 323 -13.68 -2.06 27.23
CA GLU A 323 -12.62 -2.83 27.90
C GLU A 323 -11.22 -2.27 27.58
N MET A 324 -10.94 -2.01 26.31
CA MET A 324 -9.67 -1.43 25.89
C MET A 324 -9.47 -0.02 26.47
N LEU A 325 -10.47 0.86 26.42
CA LEU A 325 -10.39 2.20 27.01
C LEU A 325 -10.18 2.11 28.53
N TYR A 326 -10.88 1.22 29.23
CA TYR A 326 -10.68 0.98 30.66
C TYR A 326 -9.24 0.58 30.97
N ARG A 327 -8.68 -0.40 30.23
CA ARG A 327 -7.33 -0.89 30.44
C ARG A 327 -6.28 0.19 30.16
N LEU A 328 -6.40 0.92 29.05
CA LEU A 328 -5.38 1.89 28.62
C LEU A 328 -5.41 3.19 29.42
N TYR A 329 -6.59 3.64 29.89
CA TYR A 329 -6.68 4.83 30.74
C TYR A 329 -6.26 4.59 32.19
N LYS A 330 -6.41 3.37 32.71
CA LYS A 330 -6.11 3.03 34.11
C LYS A 330 -4.75 3.56 34.62
N PRO A 331 -3.62 3.41 33.91
CA PRO A 331 -2.32 3.94 34.39
C PRO A 331 -2.13 5.46 34.17
N ILE A 332 -2.99 6.12 33.41
CA ILE A 332 -2.80 7.53 32.98
C ILE A 332 -3.75 8.45 33.72
N LEU A 333 -5.05 8.20 33.63
CA LEU A 333 -6.07 9.20 33.90
C LEU A 333 -6.12 9.58 35.38
N TRP A 334 -6.14 8.59 36.27
CA TRP A 334 -6.23 8.81 37.72
C TRP A 334 -5.00 9.52 38.28
N ARG A 335 -3.81 9.20 37.74
CA ARG A 335 -2.57 9.89 38.06
C ARG A 335 -2.59 11.34 37.58
N ALA A 336 -3.10 11.58 36.37
CA ALA A 336 -3.15 12.91 35.78
C ALA A 336 -4.18 13.82 36.48
N LEU A 337 -5.33 13.28 36.91
CA LEU A 337 -6.33 14.00 37.72
C LEU A 337 -5.76 14.46 39.08
N SER A 338 -4.82 13.70 39.63
CA SER A 338 -4.14 14.01 40.91
C SER A 338 -2.79 14.73 40.74
N ALA A 339 -2.44 15.15 39.52
CA ALA A 339 -1.13 15.74 39.24
C ALA A 339 -0.96 17.11 39.93
N ALA A 340 0.27 17.47 40.31
CA ALA A 340 0.55 18.79 40.89
C ALA A 340 0.35 19.94 39.87
N ASN A 341 0.59 19.67 38.59
CA ASN A 341 0.41 20.65 37.51
C ASN A 341 -1.09 20.87 37.21
N SER A 342 -1.54 22.12 37.28
CA SER A 342 -2.94 22.50 37.05
C SER A 342 -3.41 22.27 35.62
N GLU A 343 -2.56 22.47 34.62
CA GLU A 343 -2.88 22.23 33.21
C GLU A 343 -3.05 20.73 32.92
N VAL A 344 -2.19 19.89 33.50
CA VAL A 344 -2.31 18.42 33.40
C VAL A 344 -3.62 17.96 34.03
N ARG A 345 -3.97 18.44 35.23
CA ARG A 345 -5.27 18.15 35.86
C ARG A 345 -6.43 18.60 34.96
N ALA A 346 -6.38 19.82 34.45
CA ALA A 346 -7.42 20.38 33.62
C ALA A 346 -7.63 19.59 32.32
N ASN A 347 -6.54 19.16 31.68
CA ASN A 347 -6.58 18.30 30.50
C ASN A 347 -7.16 16.92 30.83
N ALA A 348 -6.74 16.31 31.94
CA ALA A 348 -7.25 15.03 32.41
C ALA A 348 -8.76 15.09 32.73
N THR A 349 -9.24 16.17 33.35
CA THR A 349 -10.67 16.38 33.65
C THR A 349 -11.50 16.46 32.37
N LEU A 350 -11.03 17.20 31.35
CA LEU A 350 -11.72 17.28 30.07
C LEU A 350 -11.77 15.91 29.38
N LEU A 351 -10.63 15.22 29.30
CA LEU A 351 -10.55 13.91 28.68
C LEU A 351 -11.41 12.87 29.41
N PHE A 352 -11.44 12.93 30.74
CA PHE A 352 -12.29 12.07 31.56
C PHE A 352 -13.77 12.32 31.30
N THR A 353 -14.18 13.59 31.19
CA THR A 353 -15.56 13.96 30.89
C THR A 353 -15.99 13.42 29.52
N GLU A 354 -15.12 13.53 28.51
CA GLU A 354 -15.38 13.00 27.16
C GLU A 354 -15.43 11.46 27.12
N ALA A 355 -14.61 10.80 27.95
CA ALA A 355 -14.51 9.35 28.01
C ALA A 355 -15.46 8.69 29.02
N PHE A 356 -16.22 9.46 29.81
CA PHE A 356 -17.09 8.94 30.87
C PHE A 356 -18.26 8.09 30.30
N PRO A 357 -18.71 7.02 30.98
CA PRO A 357 -18.06 6.34 32.11
C PRO A 357 -16.96 5.38 31.64
N ILE A 358 -15.84 5.29 32.35
CA ILE A 358 -14.74 4.35 32.02
C ILE A 358 -14.87 3.11 32.91
N HIS A 359 -15.45 2.04 32.41
CA HIS A 359 -15.71 0.83 33.21
C HIS A 359 -15.27 -0.42 32.48
N ASN A 360 -15.06 -1.51 33.22
CA ASN A 360 -14.83 -2.82 32.63
C ASN A 360 -16.20 -3.48 32.35
N PRO A 361 -16.55 -3.76 31.09
CA PRO A 361 -17.86 -4.33 30.73
C PRO A 361 -18.09 -5.75 31.28
N ASN A 362 -17.03 -6.43 31.72
CA ASN A 362 -17.10 -7.79 32.28
C ASN A 362 -17.39 -7.80 33.80
N GLN A 363 -17.61 -6.63 34.41
CA GLN A 363 -17.94 -6.52 35.84
C GLN A 363 -19.43 -6.76 36.10
N SER A 364 -19.76 -7.24 37.31
CA SER A 364 -21.14 -7.32 37.79
C SER A 364 -21.78 -5.93 37.88
N SER A 365 -23.10 -5.86 37.69
CA SER A 365 -23.88 -4.60 37.76
C SER A 365 -23.56 -3.78 39.00
N GLU A 366 -23.54 -4.42 40.18
CA GLU A 366 -23.24 -3.74 41.46
C GLU A 366 -21.86 -3.07 41.45
N LYS A 367 -20.83 -3.75 40.94
CA LYS A 367 -19.46 -3.22 40.87
C LYS A 367 -19.34 -2.11 39.83
N MET A 368 -20.13 -2.20 38.76
CA MET A 368 -20.22 -1.17 37.74
C MET A 368 -20.83 0.10 38.35
N ASP A 369 -21.94 -0.01 39.07
CA ASP A 369 -22.60 1.11 39.74
C ASP A 369 -21.69 1.76 40.79
N GLU A 370 -20.99 0.96 41.61
CA GLU A 370 -19.98 1.46 42.54
C GLU A 370 -18.83 2.20 41.83
N THR A 371 -18.39 1.69 40.68
CA THR A 371 -17.30 2.27 39.89
C THR A 371 -17.72 3.59 39.27
N ILE A 372 -18.96 3.66 38.75
CA ILE A 372 -19.55 4.87 38.20
C ILE A 372 -19.74 5.91 39.30
N GLN A 373 -20.22 5.52 40.48
CA GLN A 373 -20.37 6.44 41.62
C GLN A 373 -19.03 7.05 42.04
N LYS A 374 -17.99 6.22 42.21
CA LYS A 374 -16.62 6.71 42.51
C LYS A 374 -16.10 7.69 41.45
N GLN A 375 -16.44 7.46 40.19
CA GLN A 375 -16.09 8.34 39.08
C GLN A 375 -16.82 9.68 39.13
N LEU A 376 -18.12 9.68 39.47
CA LEU A 376 -18.90 10.89 39.69
C LEU A 376 -18.33 11.72 40.85
N ASP A 377 -18.01 11.08 41.98
CA ASP A 377 -17.39 11.76 43.13
C ASP A 377 -16.07 12.43 42.73
N THR A 378 -15.27 11.76 41.89
CA THR A 378 -14.00 12.29 41.37
C THR A 378 -14.22 13.51 40.46
N LEU A 379 -15.27 13.51 39.63
CA LEU A 379 -15.62 14.64 38.77
C LEU A 379 -16.06 15.86 39.59
N VAL A 380 -16.89 15.66 40.62
CA VAL A 380 -17.36 16.75 41.49
C VAL A 380 -16.18 17.42 42.19
N VAL A 381 -15.25 16.64 42.77
CA VAL A 381 -14.05 17.17 43.42
C VAL A 381 -13.15 17.91 42.44
N SER A 382 -13.00 17.39 41.22
CA SER A 382 -12.16 18.01 40.18
C SER A 382 -12.77 19.30 39.62
N GLN A 383 -14.09 19.41 39.55
CA GLN A 383 -14.81 20.61 39.10
C GLN A 383 -14.76 21.74 40.13
N CYS A 384 -14.81 21.43 41.43
CA CYS A 384 -14.61 22.44 42.49
C CYS A 384 -13.25 23.13 42.42
N ILE A 385 -12.22 22.48 41.86
CA ILE A 385 -10.87 23.02 41.66
C ILE A 385 -10.75 23.89 40.39
N MET A 386 -11.70 23.77 39.45
CA MET A 386 -11.68 24.37 38.11
C MET A 386 -12.69 25.52 37.94
N THR A 387 -12.98 26.28 39.02
CA THR A 387 -13.98 27.36 39.10
C THR A 387 -13.69 28.58 38.22
N LEU A 388 -13.57 28.39 36.90
CA LEU A 388 -13.78 29.38 35.84
C LEU A 388 -13.94 28.63 34.50
N ASN A 389 -15.19 28.55 34.05
CA ASN A 389 -15.70 27.90 32.82
C ASN A 389 -15.91 26.38 32.90
N PHE A 390 -17.12 25.92 33.19
CA PHE A 390 -17.83 24.86 32.43
C PHE A 390 -19.22 24.62 33.02
N GLN A 391 -20.24 25.22 32.40
CA GLN A 391 -21.65 25.21 32.83
C GLN A 391 -22.46 24.05 32.20
N VAL A 392 -21.79 23.03 31.63
CA VAL A 392 -22.43 22.06 30.70
C VAL A 392 -22.71 20.70 31.33
N ILE A 393 -22.08 20.33 32.45
CA ILE A 393 -22.17 18.94 32.96
C ILE A 393 -23.48 18.68 33.74
N VAL A 394 -24.16 19.71 34.24
CA VAL A 394 -25.41 19.54 35.01
C VAL A 394 -26.65 19.33 34.12
N LEU A 395 -26.54 19.46 32.79
CA LEU A 395 -27.68 19.39 31.87
C LEU A 395 -27.84 18.05 31.13
N CYS A 396 -26.93 17.08 31.31
CA CYS A 396 -26.96 15.79 30.61
C CYS A 396 -26.94 14.55 31.52
N LEU A 397 -27.13 14.73 32.83
CA LEU A 397 -27.59 13.68 33.74
C LEU A 397 -29.10 13.86 33.94
#